data_AF-A0A809XZQ5-F1
#
_entry.id   AF-A0A809XZQ5-F1
#
_cell.length_a   1.000
_cell.length_b   1.000
_cell.length_c   1.000
_cell.angle_alpha   90.00
_cell.angle_beta   90.00
_cell.angle_gamma   90.00
#
_symmetry.space_group_name_H-M   'P 1'
#
loop_
_entity.id
_entity.type
_entity.pdbx_description
1 polymer ?
#
loop_
_entity_poly.entity_id
_entity_poly.type
_entity_poly.pdbx_seq_one_letter_code
_entity_poly.pdbx_strand_id
1 'polypeptide(L)'
;MMDELSSRDELKALIAELIGTKPDLVVGVLDRYQGTGALRSVNNSIVGTSKLLHFFLPEKVAIWDSVLGRSFGLINRDQFHREDRFITYVRAVHEVLRSADYPWERLDIATGLPADDVSRIRRVEFTLYAYARRHTDATQPSDTSA
;
A
#
# COMPACT_ATOMS: atom_id res chain seq x y z
N MET A 1 -6.19 -3.66 -28.53
CA MET A 1 -6.09 -5.10 -28.25
C MET A 1 -4.66 -5.58 -28.03
N MET A 2 -3.62 -4.97 -28.64
CA MET A 2 -2.21 -5.30 -28.33
C MET A 2 -1.72 -4.81 -26.94
N ASP A 3 -2.36 -3.80 -26.34
CA ASP A 3 -1.92 -3.15 -25.09
C ASP A 3 -2.28 -3.94 -23.80
N GLU A 4 -3.42 -4.64 -23.81
CA GLU A 4 -3.88 -5.43 -22.64
C GLU A 4 -3.14 -6.77 -22.47
N LEU A 5 -2.67 -7.35 -23.56
CA LEU A 5 -1.88 -8.59 -23.50
C LEU A 5 -0.48 -8.31 -22.95
N SER A 6 0.14 -7.19 -23.36
CA SER A 6 1.43 -6.73 -22.85
C SER A 6 1.38 -6.48 -21.35
N SER A 7 0.39 -5.72 -20.86
CA SER A 7 0.26 -5.40 -19.43
C SER A 7 0.01 -6.62 -18.54
N ARG A 8 -0.66 -7.67 -19.04
CA ARG A 8 -0.82 -8.93 -18.29
C ARG A 8 0.50 -9.71 -18.17
N ASP A 9 1.27 -9.78 -19.24
CA ASP A 9 2.55 -10.49 -19.21
C ASP A 9 3.58 -9.76 -18.36
N GLU A 10 3.58 -8.42 -18.38
CA GLU A 10 4.36 -7.62 -17.45
C GLU A 10 3.90 -7.79 -15.99
N LEU A 11 2.60 -7.87 -15.72
CA LEU A 11 2.11 -8.17 -14.36
C LEU A 11 2.61 -9.53 -13.87
N LYS A 12 2.61 -10.56 -14.73
CA LYS A 12 3.16 -11.87 -14.36
C LYS A 12 4.66 -11.79 -14.07
N ALA A 13 5.41 -11.06 -14.90
CA ALA A 13 6.84 -10.84 -14.68
C ALA A 13 7.11 -10.12 -13.35
N LEU A 14 6.35 -9.06 -13.07
CA LEU A 14 6.38 -8.33 -11.80
C LEU A 14 6.13 -9.26 -10.60
N ILE A 15 5.07 -10.07 -10.65
CA ILE A 15 4.75 -11.01 -9.56
C ILE A 15 5.87 -12.03 -9.36
N ALA A 16 6.36 -12.64 -10.44
CA ALA A 16 7.44 -13.63 -10.38
C ALA A 16 8.71 -13.04 -9.75
N GLU A 17 9.05 -11.81 -10.15
CA GLU A 17 10.21 -11.10 -9.62
C GLU A 17 10.04 -10.77 -8.14
N LEU A 18 8.87 -10.26 -7.73
CA LEU A 18 8.56 -9.98 -6.33
C LEU A 18 8.56 -11.25 -5.45
N ILE A 19 8.14 -12.40 -5.97
CA ILE A 19 8.21 -13.70 -5.26
C ILE A 19 9.67 -14.04 -4.93
N GLY A 20 10.59 -13.88 -5.89
CA GLY A 20 12.03 -14.16 -5.69
C GLY A 20 12.79 -13.07 -4.92
N THR A 21 12.19 -11.89 -4.74
CA THR A 21 12.88 -10.72 -4.19
C THR A 21 12.84 -10.68 -2.66
N LYS A 22 13.94 -10.27 -2.04
CA LYS A 22 13.99 -9.99 -0.59
C LYS A 22 13.17 -8.74 -0.24
N PRO A 23 12.53 -8.65 0.94
CA PRO A 23 11.69 -7.50 1.30
C PRO A 23 12.36 -6.13 1.08
N ASP A 24 13.62 -5.97 1.44
CA ASP A 24 14.40 -4.73 1.33
C ASP A 24 14.61 -4.24 -0.11
N LEU A 25 14.39 -5.10 -1.11
CA LEU A 25 14.57 -4.80 -2.54
C LEU A 25 13.24 -4.60 -3.29
N VAL A 26 12.09 -4.78 -2.63
CA VAL A 26 10.74 -4.68 -3.23
C VAL A 26 10.55 -3.34 -3.94
N VAL A 27 10.96 -2.24 -3.32
CA VAL A 27 10.81 -0.89 -3.88
C VAL A 27 11.54 -0.76 -5.21
N GLY A 28 12.76 -1.29 -5.30
CA GLY A 28 13.53 -1.27 -6.54
C GLY A 28 12.91 -2.10 -7.66
N VAL A 29 12.20 -3.19 -7.33
CA VAL A 29 11.39 -3.92 -8.30
C VAL A 29 10.23 -3.04 -8.78
N LEU A 30 9.45 -2.45 -7.87
CA LEU A 30 8.31 -1.61 -8.24
C LEU A 30 8.71 -0.41 -9.11
N ASP A 31 9.85 0.23 -8.81
CA ASP A 31 10.41 1.34 -9.61
C ASP A 31 10.66 0.92 -11.08
N ARG A 32 11.10 -0.33 -11.33
CA ARG A 32 11.35 -0.84 -12.70
C ARG A 32 10.07 -1.03 -13.53
N TYR A 33 8.95 -1.32 -12.86
CA TYR A 33 7.65 -1.52 -13.52
C TYR A 33 6.78 -0.26 -13.54
N GLN A 34 7.29 0.86 -13.04
CA GLN A 34 6.60 2.13 -13.14
C GLN A 34 6.49 2.56 -14.61
N GLY A 35 5.28 2.90 -15.03
CA GLY A 35 4.99 3.37 -16.40
C GLY A 35 4.95 2.27 -17.47
N THR A 36 5.20 1.00 -17.14
CA THR A 36 5.09 -0.10 -18.12
C THR A 36 3.63 -0.49 -18.37
N GLY A 37 2.76 -0.25 -17.39
CA GLY A 37 1.34 -0.65 -17.39
C GLY A 37 1.05 -1.81 -16.44
N ALA A 38 2.07 -2.58 -16.04
CA ALA A 38 1.97 -3.68 -15.07
C ALA A 38 1.28 -3.28 -13.76
N LEU A 39 1.62 -2.10 -13.24
CA LEU A 39 1.06 -1.56 -12.00
C LEU A 39 -0.42 -1.15 -12.12
N ARG A 40 -0.99 -1.14 -13.33
CA ARG A 40 -2.41 -0.86 -13.58
C ARG A 40 -3.17 -2.04 -14.17
N SER A 41 -2.54 -3.20 -14.31
CA SER A 41 -3.12 -4.35 -15.02
C SER A 41 -4.42 -4.88 -14.42
N VAL A 42 -4.73 -4.57 -13.15
CA VAL A 42 -6.04 -4.87 -12.53
C VAL A 42 -6.96 -3.66 -12.63
N ASN A 43 -8.00 -3.76 -13.46
CA ASN A 43 -9.03 -2.73 -13.66
C ASN A 43 -8.47 -1.33 -14.00
N ASN A 44 -7.35 -1.27 -14.72
CA ASN A 44 -6.63 -0.03 -15.02
C ASN A 44 -6.32 0.82 -13.77
N SER A 45 -6.01 0.16 -12.65
CA SER A 45 -5.98 0.78 -11.34
C SER A 45 -4.84 0.27 -10.47
N ILE A 46 -3.97 1.18 -10.02
CA ILE A 46 -2.95 0.84 -9.03
C ILE A 46 -3.55 0.39 -7.69
N VAL A 47 -4.75 0.87 -7.32
CA VAL A 47 -5.46 0.38 -6.13
C VAL A 47 -5.91 -1.08 -6.29
N GLY A 48 -6.30 -1.48 -7.51
CA GLY A 48 -6.65 -2.87 -7.80
C GLY A 48 -5.40 -3.75 -7.78
N THR A 49 -4.35 -3.30 -8.47
CA THR A 49 -3.11 -4.06 -8.60
C THR A 49 -2.39 -4.19 -7.27
N SER A 50 -2.31 -3.13 -6.45
CA SER A 50 -1.68 -3.19 -5.11
C SER A 50 -2.36 -4.22 -4.20
N LYS A 51 -3.70 -4.32 -4.25
CA LYS A 51 -4.46 -5.32 -3.49
C LYS A 51 -4.18 -6.73 -3.95
N LEU A 52 -4.07 -6.95 -5.27
CA LEU A 52 -3.67 -8.24 -5.83
C LEU A 52 -2.26 -8.62 -5.40
N LEU A 53 -1.30 -7.71 -5.53
CA LEU A 53 0.09 -7.93 -5.12
C LEU A 53 0.18 -8.23 -3.62
N HIS A 54 -0.51 -7.46 -2.79
CA HIS A 54 -0.58 -7.68 -1.34
C HIS A 54 -1.23 -9.02 -0.99
N PHE A 55 -2.26 -9.45 -1.72
CA PHE A 55 -2.89 -10.76 -1.51
C PHE A 55 -1.90 -11.91 -1.72
N PHE A 56 -1.05 -11.82 -2.75
CA PHE A 56 -0.03 -12.83 -3.01
C PHE A 56 1.20 -12.72 -2.11
N LEU A 57 1.54 -11.50 -1.68
CA LEU A 57 2.80 -11.19 -1.00
C LEU A 57 2.59 -10.23 0.19
N PRO A 58 1.79 -10.63 1.20
CA PRO A 58 1.39 -9.76 2.32
C PRO A 58 2.55 -9.34 3.24
N GLU A 59 3.68 -10.06 3.16
CA GLU A 59 4.92 -9.77 3.88
C GLU A 59 5.89 -8.88 3.09
N LYS A 60 5.59 -8.57 1.83
CA LYS A 60 6.47 -7.77 0.95
C LYS A 60 5.83 -6.50 0.44
N VAL A 61 4.57 -6.56 0.00
CA VAL A 61 3.91 -5.43 -0.67
C VAL A 61 2.84 -4.87 0.23
N ALA A 62 2.91 -3.57 0.53
CA ALA A 62 1.88 -2.91 1.33
C ALA A 62 0.60 -2.68 0.50
N ILE A 63 -0.56 -2.82 1.13
CA ILE A 63 -1.86 -2.52 0.53
C ILE A 63 -1.99 -1.03 0.30
N TRP A 64 -2.62 -0.64 -0.82
CA TRP A 64 -2.92 0.75 -1.11
C TRP A 64 -4.39 0.94 -1.48
N ASP A 65 -5.06 1.85 -0.78
CA ASP A 65 -6.44 2.24 -1.04
C ASP A 65 -6.70 3.70 -0.70
N SER A 66 -7.95 4.13 -0.88
CA SER A 66 -8.36 5.51 -0.64
C SER A 66 -8.36 5.90 0.84
N VAL A 67 -8.52 4.95 1.77
CA VAL A 67 -8.50 5.25 3.22
C VAL A 67 -7.07 5.55 3.65
N LEU A 68 -6.11 4.72 3.21
CA LEU A 68 -4.70 4.96 3.45
C LEU A 68 -4.24 6.24 2.77
N GLY A 69 -4.63 6.49 1.51
CA GLY A 69 -4.30 7.74 0.84
C GLY A 69 -4.80 8.98 1.57
N ARG A 70 -6.01 8.93 2.17
CA ARG A 70 -6.55 10.04 2.99
C ARG A 70 -5.71 10.33 4.23
N SER A 71 -5.05 9.34 4.82
CA SER A 71 -4.12 9.57 5.94
C SER A 71 -2.96 10.49 5.57
N PHE A 72 -2.64 10.59 4.27
CA PHE A 72 -1.62 11.47 3.71
C PHE A 72 -2.20 12.73 3.06
N GLY A 73 -3.47 13.07 3.31
CA GLY A 73 -4.13 14.25 2.77
C GLY A 73 -4.54 14.14 1.30
N LEU A 74 -4.60 12.93 0.73
CA LEU A 74 -5.13 12.73 -0.62
C LEU A 74 -6.66 12.74 -0.57
N ILE A 75 -7.26 13.63 -1.35
CA ILE A 75 -8.72 13.87 -1.36
C ILE A 75 -9.33 13.34 -2.65
N ASN A 76 -8.68 13.57 -3.79
CA ASN A 76 -9.25 13.33 -5.09
C ASN A 76 -8.94 11.92 -5.60
N ARG A 77 -9.88 11.36 -6.38
CA ARG A 77 -9.78 9.98 -6.87
C ARG A 77 -8.54 9.74 -7.72
N ASP A 78 -8.22 10.67 -8.60
CA ASP A 78 -7.05 10.66 -9.49
C ASP A 78 -5.74 10.53 -8.72
N GLN A 79 -5.65 11.11 -7.52
CA GLN A 79 -4.47 11.03 -6.67
C GLN A 79 -4.19 9.61 -6.17
N PHE A 80 -5.22 8.81 -5.85
CA PHE A 80 -5.04 7.41 -5.45
C PHE A 80 -4.62 6.52 -6.63
N HIS A 81 -4.95 6.93 -7.85
CA HIS A 81 -4.62 6.19 -9.05
C HIS A 81 -3.24 6.54 -9.60
N ARG A 82 -2.35 7.17 -8.84
CA ARG A 82 -0.98 7.51 -9.25
C ARG A 82 0.02 6.46 -8.77
N GLU A 83 0.78 5.88 -9.70
CA GLU A 83 1.80 4.86 -9.40
C GLU A 83 2.91 5.41 -8.50
N ASP A 84 3.37 6.63 -8.76
CA ASP A 84 4.41 7.28 -7.96
C ASP A 84 3.98 7.46 -6.49
N ARG A 85 2.69 7.71 -6.23
CA ARG A 85 2.14 7.81 -4.87
C ARG A 85 2.15 6.46 -4.16
N PHE A 86 1.72 5.41 -4.85
CA PHE A 86 1.80 4.05 -4.33
C PHE A 86 3.25 3.63 -4.04
N ILE A 87 4.17 3.83 -4.98
CA ILE A 87 5.58 3.46 -4.82
C ILE A 87 6.21 4.25 -3.66
N THR A 88 5.93 5.56 -3.57
CA THR A 88 6.38 6.39 -2.44
C THR A 88 5.85 5.87 -1.11
N TYR A 89 4.59 5.46 -1.06
CA TYR A 89 4.00 4.85 0.12
C TYR A 89 4.68 3.53 0.50
N VAL A 90 4.88 2.61 -0.45
CA VAL A 90 5.59 1.35 -0.21
C VAL A 90 7.00 1.62 0.29
N ARG A 91 7.70 2.61 -0.29
CA ARG A 91 9.03 3.03 0.16
C ARG A 91 9.03 3.48 1.61
N ALA A 92 8.09 4.34 2.01
CA ALA A 92 7.96 4.80 3.39
C ALA A 92 7.68 3.64 4.38
N VAL A 93 6.84 2.67 3.99
CA VAL A 93 6.60 1.47 4.80
C VAL A 93 7.90 0.68 4.96
N HIS A 94 8.65 0.44 3.88
CA HIS A 94 9.92 -0.30 3.93
C HIS A 94 11.04 0.45 4.65
N GLU A 95 11.01 1.78 4.71
CA GLU A 95 11.89 2.57 5.58
C GLU A 95 11.59 2.32 7.06
N VAL A 96 10.31 2.28 7.45
CA VAL A 96 9.88 1.91 8.80
C VAL A 96 10.32 0.49 9.16
N LEU A 97 10.15 -0.47 8.24
CA LEU A 97 10.55 -1.88 8.47
C LEU A 97 12.05 -2.05 8.73
N ARG A 98 12.89 -1.21 8.10
CA ARG A 98 14.36 -1.24 8.24
C ARG A 98 14.87 -0.49 9.46
N SER A 99 14.04 0.34 10.08
CA SER A 99 14.45 1.11 11.25
C SER A 99 14.57 0.20 12.47
N ALA A 100 15.80 0.05 12.96
CA ALA A 100 16.10 -0.73 14.16
C ALA A 100 15.48 -0.11 15.42
N ASP A 101 15.38 1.22 15.45
CA ASP A 101 14.87 1.98 16.60
C ASP A 101 13.36 2.24 16.53
N TYR A 102 12.66 1.63 15.55
CA TYR A 102 11.22 1.81 15.44
C TYR A 102 10.51 1.14 16.63
N PRO A 103 9.63 1.85 17.36
CA PRO A 103 9.04 1.36 18.60
C PRO A 103 7.90 0.37 18.34
N TRP A 104 8.23 -0.81 17.82
CA TRP A 104 7.26 -1.86 17.45
C TRP A 104 6.30 -2.21 18.59
N GLU A 105 6.79 -2.26 19.83
CA GLU A 105 5.99 -2.56 21.02
C GLU A 105 4.84 -1.55 21.22
N ARG A 106 5.08 -0.27 20.94
CA ARG A 106 4.02 0.76 21.03
C ARG A 106 2.92 0.50 20.02
N LEU A 107 3.29 -0.01 18.85
CA LEU A 107 2.37 -0.30 17.78
C LEU A 107 1.54 -1.55 18.10
N ASP A 108 2.15 -2.55 18.72
CA ASP A 108 1.45 -3.75 19.21
C ASP A 108 0.41 -3.38 20.28
N ILE A 109 0.77 -2.53 21.24
CA ILE A 109 -0.17 -2.00 22.24
C ILE A 109 -1.30 -1.21 21.58
N ALA A 110 -0.98 -0.33 20.63
CA ALA A 110 -1.96 0.54 19.99
C ALA A 110 -2.94 -0.22 19.09
N THR A 111 -2.49 -1.31 18.45
CA THR A 111 -3.30 -2.11 17.54
C THR A 111 -4.00 -3.28 18.23
N GLY A 112 -3.48 -3.76 19.38
CA GLY A 112 -3.96 -4.96 20.05
C GLY A 112 -3.75 -6.24 19.24
N LEU A 113 -2.94 -6.19 18.18
CA LEU A 113 -2.70 -7.31 17.29
C LEU A 113 -1.62 -8.23 17.87
N PRO A 114 -1.81 -9.57 17.81
CA PRO A 114 -0.80 -10.51 18.26
C PRO A 114 0.48 -10.37 17.43
N ALA A 115 1.62 -10.30 18.11
CA ALA A 115 2.92 -10.04 17.51
C ALA A 115 3.47 -11.20 16.65
N ASP A 116 2.87 -12.38 16.69
CA ASP A 116 3.38 -13.52 15.92
C ASP A 116 2.49 -13.90 14.72
N ASP A 117 1.23 -13.44 14.71
CA ASP A 117 0.28 -13.81 13.65
C ASP A 117 0.17 -12.76 12.53
N VAL A 118 0.70 -11.54 12.76
CA VAL A 118 0.53 -10.41 11.85
C VAL A 118 1.88 -9.86 11.39
N SER A 119 2.07 -9.81 10.07
CA SER A 119 3.28 -9.26 9.45
C SER A 119 3.51 -7.80 9.86
N ARG A 120 4.77 -7.38 9.94
CA ARG A 120 5.11 -5.98 10.29
C ARG A 120 4.51 -4.97 9.31
N ILE A 121 4.41 -5.32 8.02
CA ILE A 121 3.70 -4.50 7.02
C ILE A 121 2.24 -4.29 7.43
N ARG A 122 1.53 -5.38 7.74
CA ARG A 122 0.13 -5.30 8.16
C ARG A 122 -0.06 -4.43 9.40
N ARG A 123 0.86 -4.48 10.36
CA ARG A 123 0.78 -3.63 11.54
C ARG A 123 0.87 -2.14 11.22
N VAL A 124 1.80 -1.76 10.35
CA VAL A 124 1.93 -0.38 9.86
C VAL A 124 0.63 0.05 9.18
N GLU A 125 0.08 -0.80 8.30
CA GLU A 125 -1.18 -0.53 7.62
C GLU A 125 -2.37 -0.34 8.58
N PHE A 126 -2.52 -1.23 9.56
CA PHE A 126 -3.59 -1.13 10.57
C PHE A 126 -3.48 0.16 11.37
N THR A 127 -2.26 0.58 11.69
CA THR A 127 -2.02 1.84 12.40
C THR A 127 -2.42 3.04 11.55
N LEU A 128 -2.00 3.06 10.28
CA LEU A 128 -2.38 4.13 9.34
C LEU A 128 -3.89 4.15 9.08
N TYR A 129 -4.53 2.99 8.99
CA TYR A 129 -5.97 2.87 8.83
C TYR A 129 -6.73 3.38 10.06
N ALA A 130 -6.31 3.00 11.27
CA ALA A 130 -6.88 3.49 12.51
C ALA A 130 -6.71 5.02 12.67
N TYR A 131 -5.53 5.53 12.30
CA TYR A 131 -5.25 6.97 12.24
C TYR A 131 -6.20 7.67 11.25
N ALA A 132 -6.29 7.16 10.01
CA ALA A 132 -7.14 7.73 8.97
C ALA A 132 -8.59 7.86 9.43
N ARG A 133 -9.16 6.79 9.99
CA ARG A 133 -10.55 6.79 10.47
C ARG A 133 -10.82 7.84 11.54
N ARG A 134 -9.94 7.95 12.54
CA ARG A 134 -10.08 8.94 13.62
C ARG A 134 -10.04 10.38 13.11
N HIS A 135 -9.27 10.64 12.04
CA HIS A 135 -9.09 11.99 11.52
C HIS A 135 -10.05 12.35 10.39
N THR A 136 -10.62 11.37 9.67
CA THR A 136 -11.71 11.64 8.72
C THR A 136 -13.02 11.95 9.44
N ASP A 137 -13.28 11.29 10.58
CA ASP A 137 -14.52 11.48 11.35
C ASP A 137 -14.53 12.83 12.08
N ALA A 138 -13.37 13.38 12.45
CA ALA A 138 -13.23 14.69 13.08
C ALA A 138 -13.40 15.89 12.13
N THR A 139 -13.42 15.66 10.81
CA THR A 139 -13.53 16.71 9.78
C THR A 139 -14.90 16.82 9.11
N GLN A 140 -15.88 16.01 9.49
CA GLN A 140 -17.27 16.27 9.08
C GLN A 140 -17.91 17.22 10.09
N PRO A 141 -18.29 18.46 9.71
CA PRO A 141 -19.09 19.29 10.59
C PRO A 141 -20.40 18.55 10.86
N SER A 142 -20.77 18.46 12.14
CA SER A 142 -22.09 17.99 12.54
C SER A 142 -23.14 18.89 11.89
N ASP A 143 -23.79 18.40 10.84
CA ASP A 143 -25.04 18.98 10.34
C ASP A 143 -26.07 18.87 11.46
N THR A 144 -26.08 19.88 12.32
CA THR A 144 -27.14 20.12 13.29
C THR A 144 -28.09 21.08 12.60
N SER A 145 -28.97 20.54 11.77
CA SER A 145 -30.13 21.27 11.29
C SER A 145 -31.11 21.41 12.45
N ALA A 146 -31.38 22.67 12.79
CA ALA A 146 -32.40 23.12 13.73
C ALA A 146 -33.83 22.79 13.28
#